data_AF-A0A227J5X3-F1
#
_entry.id   AF-A0A227J5X3-F1
#
_cell.length_a   1.000
_cell.length_b   1.000
_cell.length_c   1.000
_cell.angle_alpha   90.00
_cell.angle_beta   90.00
_cell.angle_gamma   90.00
#
_symmetry.space_group_name_H-M   'P 1'
#
loop_
_entity.id
_entity.type
_entity.pdbx_description
1 polymer ?
#
loop_
_entity_poly.entity_id
_entity_poly.type
_entity_poly.pdbx_seq_one_letter_code
_entity_poly.pdbx_strand_id
1 'polypeptide(L)'
;VWVSNPITMPVLFYFAYKLGAWVMHVPPQPFYFELSWDFIMQQMSTIGPPFLLGCAICGVGSAIIGYFGIRGLWRYSVVRSWQKRKVR
;
A
#
# COMPACT_ATOMS: atom_id res chain seq x y z
N VAL A 1 12.66 4.27 10.57
CA VAL A 1 11.87 5.39 11.11
C VAL A 1 12.07 6.63 10.23
N TRP A 2 11.55 6.65 9.01
CA TRP A 2 11.57 7.85 8.16
C TRP A 2 10.24 8.09 7.42
N VAL A 3 9.32 7.11 7.39
CA VAL A 3 7.96 7.26 6.84
C VAL A 3 6.89 6.80 7.84
N SER A 4 7.14 5.71 8.57
CA SER A 4 6.24 5.20 9.62
C SER A 4 6.74 5.53 11.04
N ASN A 5 5.80 5.85 11.92
CA ASN A 5 5.97 6.04 13.35
C ASN A 5 5.11 5.00 14.10
N PRO A 6 5.27 4.81 15.42
CA PRO A 6 4.52 3.79 16.19
C PRO A 6 3.00 3.89 16.07
N ILE A 7 2.47 5.06 15.73
CA ILE A 7 1.03 5.30 15.56
C ILE A 7 0.60 5.01 14.13
N THR A 8 1.38 5.41 13.12
CA THR A 8 1.03 5.21 11.71
C THR A 8 1.32 3.79 11.23
N MET A 9 2.26 3.07 11.85
CA MET A 9 2.60 1.69 11.47
C MET A 9 1.41 0.72 11.62
N PRO A 10 0.69 0.66 12.76
CA PRO A 10 -0.52 -0.17 12.87
C PRO A 10 -1.58 0.17 11.82
N VAL A 11 -1.80 1.45 11.56
CA VAL A 11 -2.80 1.91 10.58
C VAL A 11 -2.44 1.45 9.17
N LEU A 12 -1.17 1.64 8.77
CA LEU A 12 -0.67 1.22 7.46
C LEU A 12 -0.75 -0.30 7.30
N PHE A 13 -0.35 -1.05 8.31
CA PHE A 13 -0.34 -2.52 8.24
C PHE A 13 -1.75 -3.10 8.25
N TYR A 14 -2.66 -2.52 9.05
CA TYR A 14 -4.06 -2.90 9.04
C TYR A 14 -4.71 -2.62 7.67
N PHE A 15 -4.40 -1.47 7.06
CA PHE A 15 -4.88 -1.16 5.71
C PHE A 15 -4.37 -2.15 4.66
N ALA A 16 -3.07 -2.48 4.69
CA ALA A 16 -2.49 -3.47 3.78
C ALA A 16 -3.14 -4.85 3.96
N TYR A 17 -3.27 -5.32 5.19
CA TYR A 17 -3.98 -6.58 5.49
C TYR A 17 -5.43 -6.55 4.98
N LYS A 18 -6.17 -5.49 5.27
CA LYS A 18 -7.57 -5.37 4.87
C LYS A 18 -7.73 -5.38 3.36
N LEU A 19 -6.84 -4.72 2.62
CA LEU A 19 -6.81 -4.76 1.16
C LEU A 19 -6.57 -6.18 0.63
N GLY A 20 -5.55 -6.86 1.12
CA GLY A 20 -5.26 -8.22 0.64
C GLY A 20 -6.29 -9.26 1.08
N ALA A 21 -6.85 -9.13 2.29
CA ALA A 21 -7.95 -9.96 2.77
C ALA A 21 -9.22 -9.75 1.92
N TRP A 22 -9.50 -8.51 1.53
CA TRP A 22 -10.60 -8.19 0.62
C TRP A 22 -10.40 -8.82 -0.75
N VAL A 23 -9.18 -8.74 -1.32
CA VAL A 23 -8.86 -9.34 -2.62
C VAL A 23 -8.93 -10.86 -2.59
N MET A 24 -8.51 -11.49 -1.49
CA MET A 24 -8.58 -12.95 -1.33
C MET A 24 -9.93 -13.46 -0.81
N HIS A 25 -10.93 -12.59 -0.65
CA HIS A 25 -12.24 -12.93 -0.10
C HIS A 25 -12.16 -13.72 1.22
N VAL A 26 -11.19 -13.37 2.08
CA VAL A 26 -11.01 -14.04 3.36
C VAL A 26 -12.21 -13.70 4.26
N PRO A 27 -12.96 -14.70 4.76
CA PRO A 27 -14.09 -14.43 5.65
C PRO A 27 -13.58 -13.78 6.94
N PRO A 28 -14.33 -12.83 7.51
CA PRO A 28 -13.96 -12.21 8.78
C PRO A 28 -13.91 -13.28 9.87
N GLN A 29 -12.69 -13.59 10.32
CA GLN A 29 -12.47 -14.54 11.41
C GLN A 29 -12.79 -13.87 12.75
N PRO A 30 -13.54 -14.52 13.65
CA PRO A 30 -13.75 -14.00 14.99
C PRO A 30 -12.40 -13.92 15.72
N PHE A 31 -12.09 -12.74 16.26
CA PHE A 31 -10.85 -12.49 16.97
C PHE A 31 -10.93 -13.08 18.38
N TYR A 32 -10.61 -14.36 18.53
CA TYR A 32 -10.37 -14.99 19.82
C TYR A 32 -8.89 -14.86 20.16
N PHE A 33 -8.57 -13.88 21.00
CA PHE A 33 -7.19 -13.65 21.44
C PHE A 33 -6.86 -14.60 22.59
N GLU A 34 -6.14 -15.67 22.28
CA GLU A 34 -5.48 -16.50 23.29
C GLU A 34 -3.97 -16.29 23.17
N LEU A 35 -3.34 -15.73 24.21
CA LEU A 35 -1.90 -15.46 24.18
C LEU A 35 -1.12 -16.77 24.41
N SER A 36 -1.05 -17.61 23.38
CA SER A 36 -0.22 -18.82 23.32
C SER A 36 0.79 -18.74 22.18
N TRP A 37 1.91 -19.46 22.31
CA TRP A 37 2.91 -19.52 21.24
C TRP A 37 2.34 -20.13 19.95
N ASP A 38 1.48 -21.14 20.07
CA ASP A 38 0.79 -21.76 18.94
C ASP A 38 -0.15 -20.77 18.24
N PHE A 39 -0.87 -19.94 19.00
CA PHE A 39 -1.73 -18.89 18.44
C PHE A 39 -0.92 -17.89 17.61
N ILE A 40 0.22 -17.41 18.11
CA ILE A 40 1.07 -16.46 17.36
C ILE A 40 1.54 -17.09 16.04
N MET A 41 1.96 -18.35 16.07
CA MET A 41 2.43 -19.07 14.89
C MET A 41 1.31 -19.30 13.86
N GLN A 42 0.11 -19.67 14.35
CA GLN A 42 -1.07 -19.89 13.52
C GLN A 42 -1.55 -18.58 12.88
N GLN A 43 -1.56 -17.49 13.64
CA GLN A 43 -1.93 -16.16 13.15
C GLN A 43 -0.94 -15.62 12.11
N MET A 44 0.36 -15.92 12.23
CA MET A 44 1.33 -15.57 11.19
C MET A 44 1.04 -16.27 9.85
N SER A 45 0.62 -17.53 9.88
CA SER A 45 0.26 -18.30 8.68
C SER A 45 -1.04 -17.81 8.03
N THR A 46 -2.02 -17.35 8.82
CA THR A 46 -3.33 -16.90 8.32
C THR A 46 -3.33 -15.42 7.89
N ILE A 47 -2.65 -14.54 8.64
CA ILE A 47 -2.59 -13.09 8.38
C ILE A 47 -1.46 -12.74 7.40
N GLY A 48 -0.38 -13.53 7.38
CA GLY A 48 0.80 -13.28 6.54
C GLY A 48 0.47 -13.17 5.04
N PRO A 49 -0.21 -14.16 4.43
CA PRO A 49 -0.55 -14.12 3.01
C PRO A 49 -1.38 -12.88 2.59
N PRO A 50 -2.51 -12.54 3.24
CA PRO A 50 -3.27 -11.35 2.87
C PRO A 50 -2.48 -10.07 3.10
N PHE A 51 -1.70 -9.99 4.18
CA PHE A 51 -0.86 -8.84 4.43
C PHE A 51 0.18 -8.61 3.32
N LEU A 52 0.92 -9.65 2.93
CA LEU A 52 1.93 -9.57 1.87
C LEU A 52 1.31 -9.21 0.51
N LEU A 53 0.15 -9.81 0.18
CA LEU A 53 -0.57 -9.48 -1.05
C LEU A 53 -1.00 -8.00 -1.07
N GLY A 54 -1.56 -7.51 0.04
CA GLY A 54 -1.94 -6.11 0.17
C GLY A 54 -0.75 -5.16 0.02
N CYS A 55 0.39 -5.49 0.62
CA CYS A 55 1.65 -4.76 0.44
C CYS A 55 2.08 -4.74 -1.03
N ALA A 56 2.02 -5.88 -1.73
CA ALA A 56 2.37 -5.96 -3.14
C ALA A 56 1.45 -5.09 -4.01
N ILE A 57 0.14 -5.11 -3.75
CA ILE A 57 -0.84 -4.27 -4.46
C ILE A 57 -0.55 -2.79 -4.24
N CYS A 58 -0.32 -2.37 -3.00
CA CYS A 58 0.04 -0.99 -2.68
C CYS A 58 1.35 -0.57 -3.37
N GLY A 59 2.36 -1.45 -3.36
CA GLY A 59 3.65 -1.22 -4.02
C GLY A 59 3.51 -1.05 -5.53
N VAL A 60 2.83 -1.97 -6.21
CA VAL A 60 2.61 -1.91 -7.66
C VAL A 60 1.73 -0.70 -8.03
N GLY A 61 0.65 -0.47 -7.27
CA GLY A 61 -0.23 0.68 -7.50
C GLY A 61 0.49 2.02 -7.36
N SER A 62 1.26 2.19 -6.28
CA SER A 62 2.06 3.40 -6.08
C SER A 62 3.15 3.58 -7.14
N ALA A 63 3.79 2.50 -7.59
CA ALA A 63 4.79 2.55 -8.66
C ALA A 63 4.19 3.00 -10.00
N ILE A 64 3.03 2.46 -10.38
CA ILE A 64 2.29 2.85 -11.59
C ILE A 64 1.90 4.34 -11.51
N ILE A 65 1.27 4.74 -10.41
CA ILE A 65 0.83 6.13 -10.19
C ILE A 65 2.03 7.08 -10.22
N GLY A 66 3.12 6.73 -9.55
CA GLY A 66 4.35 7.53 -9.52
C GLY A 66 4.96 7.69 -10.91
N TYR A 67 5.10 6.60 -11.67
CA TYR A 67 5.68 6.63 -13.01
C TYR A 67 4.86 7.51 -13.98
N PHE A 68 3.55 7.25 -14.08
CA PHE A 68 2.68 8.02 -14.98
C PHE A 68 2.49 9.46 -14.50
N GLY A 69 2.40 9.68 -13.18
CA GLY A 69 2.29 11.00 -12.57
C GLY A 69 3.50 11.88 -12.91
N ILE A 70 4.72 11.38 -12.66
CA ILE A 70 5.95 12.11 -12.98
C ILE A 70 6.07 12.35 -14.49
N ARG A 71 5.79 11.35 -15.33
CA ARG A 71 5.85 11.49 -16.79
C ARG A 71 4.85 12.52 -17.30
N GLY A 72 3.63 12.53 -16.76
CA GLY A 72 2.58 13.50 -17.09
C GLY A 72 2.96 14.92 -16.67
N LEU A 73 3.41 15.10 -15.42
CA LEU A 73 3.87 16.39 -14.89
C LEU A 73 5.06 16.93 -15.69
N TRP A 74 6.01 16.07 -16.04
CA TRP A 74 7.16 16.45 -16.87
C TRP A 74 6.70 16.92 -18.26
N ARG A 75 5.84 16.14 -18.93
CA ARG A 75 5.31 16.51 -20.26
C ARG A 75 4.56 17.84 -20.22
N TYR A 76 3.71 18.02 -19.21
CA TYR A 76 2.98 19.28 -19.00
C TYR A 76 3.95 20.46 -18.79
N SER A 77 4.95 20.29 -17.93
CA SER A 77 5.97 21.32 -17.65
C SER A 77 6.75 21.72 -18.90
N VAL A 78 7.16 20.75 -19.73
CA VAL A 78 7.88 20.98 -20.98
C VAL A 78 7.00 21.73 -21.97
N VAL A 79 5.79 21.24 -22.29
CA VAL A 79 4.87 21.89 -23.24
C VAL A 79 4.55 23.32 -22.81
N ARG A 80 4.25 23.54 -21.52
CA ARG A 80 4.00 24.86 -20.95
C ARG A 80 5.20 25.80 -21.14
N SER A 81 6.42 25.29 -20.98
CA SER A 81 7.65 26.06 -21.17
C SER A 81 7.87 26.44 -22.64
N TRP A 82 7.57 25.54 -23.59
CA TRP A 82 7.63 25.85 -25.02
C TRP A 82 6.57 26.86 -25.45
N GLN A 83 5.33 26.75 -24.94
CA GLN A 83 4.29 27.73 -25.25
C GLN A 83 4.62 29.13 -24.70
N LYS A 84 5.18 29.23 -23.49
CA LYS A 84 5.66 30.51 -22.97
C LYS A 84 6.72 31.17 -23.85
N ARG A 85 7.54 30.38 -24.55
CA ARG A 85 8.56 30.91 -25.48
C ARG A 85 7.99 31.35 -26.83
N LYS A 86 6.84 30.81 -27.27
CA LYS A 86 6.15 31.22 -28.51
C LYS A 86 5.35 32.51 -28.38
N VAL A 87 5.03 32.92 -27.15
CA VAL A 87 4.29 34.16 -26.86
C VAL A 87 5.22 35.37 -26.72
N ARG A 88 6.54 35.17 -26.73
CA ARG A 88 7.55 36.23 -26.78
C ARG A 88 8.04 36.42 -28.20
#